data_AF-A0A7X8QL12-F1
#
_entry.id   AF-A0A7X8QL12-F1
#
_cell.length_a   1.000
_cell.length_b   1.000
_cell.length_c   1.000
_cell.angle_alpha   90.00
_cell.angle_beta   90.00
_cell.angle_gamma   90.00
#
_symmetry.space_group_name_H-M   'P 1'
#
loop_
_entity.id
_entity.type
_entity.pdbx_description
1 polymer ?
#
loop_
_entity_poly.entity_id
_entity_poly.type
_entity_poly.pdbx_seq_one_letter_code
_entity_poly.pdbx_strand_id
1 'polypeptide(L)' 'MLEFISANLASIITGAIVFLIVGAVLIKLIRDKKNHKSSCGAGCSGCPLAGKCHE' A
#
# COMPACT_ATOMS: atom_id res chain seq x y z
N MET A 1 -20.06 -13.52 -25.12
CA MET A 1 -18.71 -13.14 -24.63
C MET A 1 -18.51 -11.63 -24.64
N LEU A 2 -18.60 -10.96 -25.80
CA LEU A 2 -18.47 -9.49 -25.87
C LEU A 2 -19.58 -8.74 -25.12
N GLU A 3 -20.82 -9.24 -25.14
CA GLU A 3 -21.92 -8.62 -24.38
C GLU A 3 -21.75 -8.67 -22.85
N PHE A 4 -21.11 -9.73 -22.33
CA PHE A 4 -20.82 -9.80 -20.90
C PHE A 4 -19.82 -8.72 -20.48
N ILE A 5 -18.81 -8.48 -21.32
CA ILE A 5 -17.80 -7.45 -21.10
C ILE A 5 -18.44 -6.05 -21.22
N SER A 6 -19.30 -5.81 -22.21
CA SER A 6 -19.95 -4.51 -22.36
C SER A 6 -20.95 -4.21 -21.24
N ALA A 7 -21.73 -5.21 -20.79
CA ALA A 7 -22.69 -5.05 -19.69
C ALA A 7 -22.03 -4.86 -18.33
N ASN A 8 -20.84 -5.43 -18.11
CA ASN A 8 -20.11 -5.36 -16.84
C ASN A 8 -18.86 -4.46 -16.90
N LEU A 9 -18.73 -3.64 -17.95
CA LEU A 9 -17.53 -2.85 -18.20
C LEU A 9 -17.22 -1.92 -17.01
N ALA A 10 -18.24 -1.28 -16.45
CA ALA A 10 -18.11 -0.40 -15.29
C ALA A 10 -17.57 -1.12 -14.05
N SER A 11 -18.09 -2.32 -13.76
CA SER A 11 -17.63 -3.16 -12.64
C SER A 11 -16.19 -3.62 -12.82
N ILE A 12 -15.82 -4.03 -14.04
CA ILE A 12 -14.46 -4.45 -14.39
C ILE A 12 -13.47 -3.28 -14.22
N ILE A 13 -13.81 -2.10 -14.73
CA ILE A 13 -12.98 -0.89 -14.59
C ILE A 13 -12.81 -0.53 -13.12
N THR A 14 -13.88 -0.55 -12.34
CA THR A 14 -13.83 -0.25 -10.90
C THR A 14 -12.94 -1.24 -10.17
N GLY A 15 -13.08 -2.53 -10.45
CA GLY A 15 -12.23 -3.58 -9.89
C GLY A 15 -10.75 -3.39 -10.27
N ALA A 16 -10.47 -3.02 -11.51
CA ALA A 16 -9.11 -2.73 -11.97
C ALA A 16 -8.49 -1.53 -11.24
N ILE A 17 -9.25 -0.45 -11.02
CA ILE A 17 -8.77 0.72 -10.27
C ILE A 17 -8.43 0.33 -8.83
N VAL A 18 -9.31 -0.38 -8.14
CA VAL A 18 -9.06 -0.83 -6.76
C VAL A 18 -7.84 -1.75 -6.71
N PHE A 19 -7.72 -2.68 -7.65
CA PHE A 19 -6.57 -3.59 -7.75
C PHE A 19 -5.25 -2.83 -7.96
N LEU A 20 -5.24 -1.81 -8.82
CA LEU A 20 -4.06 -0.95 -9.04
C LEU A 20 -3.67 -0.18 -7.77
N ILE A 21 -4.64 0.39 -7.04
CA ILE A 21 -4.38 1.11 -5.79
C ILE A 21 -3.77 0.17 -4.75
N VAL A 22 -4.37 -1.00 -4.54
CA VAL A 22 -3.86 -2.01 -3.59
C VAL A 22 -2.46 -2.48 -4.00
N GLY A 23 -2.25 -2.76 -5.30
CA GLY A 23 -0.95 -3.14 -5.84
C GLY A 23 0.11 -2.06 -5.61
N ALA A 24 -0.22 -0.78 -5.82
CA ALA A 24 0.68 0.34 -5.56
C ALA A 24 1.07 0.45 -4.07
N VAL A 25 0.10 0.25 -3.16
CA VAL A 25 0.36 0.25 -1.71
C VAL A 25 1.31 -0.89 -1.32
N LEU A 26 1.09 -2.09 -1.86
CA LEU A 26 1.96 -3.25 -1.59
C LEU A 26 3.38 -3.02 -2.12
N ILE A 27 3.52 -2.52 -3.34
CA ILE A 27 4.83 -2.18 -3.92
C ILE A 27 5.53 -1.13 -3.06
N LYS A 28 4.80 -0.10 -2.61
CA LYS A 28 5.34 0.93 -1.73
C LYS A 28 5.82 0.33 -0.42
N LEU A 29 5.03 -0.55 0.22
CA LEU A 29 5.41 -1.21 1.46
C LEU A 29 6.66 -2.08 1.30
N ILE A 30 6.75 -2.86 0.23
CA ILE A 30 7.93 -3.69 -0.07
C ILE A 30 9.15 -2.80 -0.29
N ARG A 31 9.01 -1.72 -1.06
CA ARG A 31 10.08 -0.76 -1.31
C ARG A 31 10.54 -0.06 -0.04
N ASP A 32 9.60 0.36 0.80
CA ASP A 32 9.87 1.01 2.09
C ASP A 32 10.60 0.05 3.03
N LYS A 33 10.17 -1.23 3.08
CA LYS A 33 10.86 -2.29 3.84
C LYS A 33 12.28 -2.53 3.34
N LYS A 34 12.49 -2.62 2.02
CA LYS A 34 13.83 -2.77 1.41
C LYS A 34 14.73 -1.57 1.67
N ASN A 35 14.16 -0.38 1.78
CA ASN A 35 14.87 0.87 2.06
C ASN A 35 15.03 1.15 3.57
N HIS A 36 14.79 0.15 4.44
CA HIS A 36 14.84 0.28 5.89
C HIS A 36 14.01 1.45 6.45
N LYS A 37 12.95 1.87 5.72
CA LYS A 37 12.02 2.87 6.23
C LYS A 37 11.18 2.20 7.31
N SER A 38 11.32 2.66 8.55
CA SER A 38 10.51 2.16 9.66
C SER A 38 9.08 2.70 9.55
N SER A 39 8.12 1.98 10.13
CA SER A 39 6.72 2.44 10.22
C SER A 39 6.57 3.72 11.07
N CYS A 40 7.57 4.02 11.91
CA CYS A 40 7.65 5.28 12.64
C CYS A 40 8.14 6.38 11.70
N GLY A 41 7.21 7.16 11.14
CA GLY A 41 7.49 8.23 10.17
C GLY A 41 8.46 9.33 10.62
N ALA A 42 8.76 9.44 11.92
CA ALA A 42 9.73 10.39 12.48
C ALA A 42 11.11 9.75 12.81
N GLY A 43 11.33 8.48 12.45
CA GLY A 43 12.49 7.72 12.91
C GLY A 43 12.45 7.46 14.43
N CYS A 44 13.50 6.82 14.97
CA CYS A 44 13.59 6.59 16.41
C CYS A 44 13.78 7.90 17.20
N SER A 45 14.31 8.96 16.58
CA SER A 45 14.61 10.25 17.25
C SER A 45 13.35 11.05 17.62
N GLY A 46 12.27 10.93 16.86
CA GLY A 46 10.98 11.59 17.13
C GLY A 46 9.89 10.64 17.65
N CYS A 47 10.24 9.39 17.97
CA CYS A 47 9.29 8.40 18.45
C CYS A 47 8.98 8.66 19.94
N PRO A 48 7.70 8.79 20.35
CA PRO A 48 7.34 8.90 21.78
C PRO A 48 7.82 7.71 22.62
N LEU A 49 8.10 6.58 21.96
CA LEU A 49 8.60 5.34 22.56
C LEU A 49 10.13 5.19 22.47
N ALA A 50 10.87 6.19 21.98
CA ALA A 50 12.32 6.13 21.74
C ALA A 50 13.12 5.64 22.96
N GLY A 51 12.73 6.06 24.16
CA GLY A 51 13.41 5.69 25.41
C GLY A 51 13.21 4.23 25.85
N LYS A 52 12.24 3.50 25.29
CA LYS A 52 11.97 2.09 25.62
C LYS A 52 12.21 1.11 24.47
N CYS A 53 12.42 1.63 23.26
CA CYS A 53 12.52 0.80 22.06
C CYS A 53 13.83 -0.01 21.95
N HIS A 54 14.86 0.35 22.73
CA HIS A 54 16.18 -0.30 22.77
C HIS A 54 16.54 -0.86 24.16
N GLU A 55 15.58 -0.93 25.09
CA GLU A 55 15.76 -1.68 26.35
C GLU A 55 15.74 -3.20 26.11
#